data_AF-A0A7J7NF67-F1
#
_entry.id   AF-A0A7J7NF67-F1
#
_cell.length_a   1.000
_cell.length_b   1.000
_cell.length_c   1.000
_cell.angle_alpha   90.00
_cell.angle_beta   90.00
_cell.angle_gamma   90.00
#
_symmetry.space_group_name_H-M   'P 1'
#
loop_
_entity.id
_entity.type
_entity.pdbx_description
1 polymer ?
#
loop_
_entity_poly.entity_id
_entity_poly.type
_entity_poly.pdbx_seq_one_letter_code
_entity_poly.pdbx_strand_id
1 'polypeptide(L)'
;NLDHRDIVFVSNEEDDDKQSTVLDLAVSQDTMITFQLNGGDGEADDKHTTAQGDIEEDVHDTPPNLILNMALNFLKPTLFLLVVAFTTSQMVYASDPDIISDFIIPANASTFIDGAFFTYTGLRGVVGTTPPAFKVTKASLAEFPALDGQSVSLAVLQFPAGGVNPPHTHPRSAELLFVIEGSLEVGFVDTKNVLYTQILQLGDMFIFPKGLVHFQYNANSKVPASAISGFGSANAGTVSVPATIFATNIDDGILAKSFKTDVATIQKIKAGLVVKA
;
A
#
# COMPACT_ATOMS: atom_id res chain seq x y z
N ASN A 1 -34.09 1.53 -15.90
CA ASN A 1 -32.86 2.16 -16.46
C ASN A 1 -31.66 1.37 -16.01
N LEU A 2 -31.36 0.28 -16.72
CA LEU A 2 -30.11 -0.45 -16.61
C LEU A 2 -29.23 0.04 -17.76
N ASP A 3 -28.03 0.51 -17.42
CA ASP A 3 -27.02 1.02 -18.37
C ASP A 3 -26.41 -0.19 -19.11
N HIS A 4 -26.89 -0.48 -20.32
CA HIS A 4 -26.27 -1.48 -21.19
C HIS A 4 -24.96 -0.89 -21.73
N ARG A 5 -23.83 -1.48 -21.35
CA ARG A 5 -22.53 -1.17 -21.95
C ARG A 5 -22.08 -2.35 -22.79
N ASP A 6 -22.24 -2.21 -24.10
CA ASP A 6 -21.73 -3.19 -25.06
C ASP A 6 -20.21 -2.99 -25.17
N ILE A 7 -19.44 -3.99 -24.72
CA ILE A 7 -17.99 -4.00 -24.90
C ILE A 7 -17.69 -4.75 -26.20
N VAL A 8 -17.51 -4.01 -27.29
CA VAL A 8 -17.14 -4.56 -28.59
C VAL A 8 -15.62 -4.79 -28.62
N PHE A 9 -15.19 -6.04 -28.59
CA PHE A 9 -13.79 -6.39 -28.87
C PHE A 9 -13.61 -6.56 -30.38
N VAL A 10 -12.88 -5.65 -31.01
CA VAL A 10 -12.42 -5.80 -32.40
C VAL A 10 -10.98 -6.31 -32.35
N SER A 11 -10.76 -7.58 -32.67
CA SER A 11 -9.42 -8.09 -32.95
C SER A 11 -9.04 -7.71 -34.38
N ASN A 12 -8.09 -6.78 -34.51
CA ASN A 12 -7.43 -6.52 -35.80
C ASN A 12 -6.22 -7.45 -35.90
N GLU A 13 -6.35 -8.55 -36.62
CA GLU A 13 -5.21 -9.21 -37.28
C GLU A 13 -5.37 -8.99 -38.79
N GLU A 14 -4.29 -8.55 -39.43
CA GLU A 14 -4.17 -8.41 -40.88
C GLU A 14 -4.17 -9.81 -41.51
N ASP A 15 -5.34 -10.28 -41.96
CA ASP A 15 -5.45 -11.10 -43.18
C ASP A 15 -6.93 -11.16 -43.64
N ASP A 16 -7.11 -11.08 -44.96
CA ASP A 16 -8.38 -10.93 -45.68
C ASP A 16 -9.28 -12.17 -45.56
N ASP A 17 -10.15 -12.22 -44.53
CA ASP A 17 -11.52 -12.77 -44.60
C ASP A 17 -12.26 -12.55 -43.27
N LYS A 18 -13.30 -11.72 -43.27
CA LYS A 18 -14.01 -11.27 -42.05
C LYS A 18 -15.15 -12.21 -41.65
N GLN A 19 -15.09 -12.79 -40.45
CA GLN A 19 -16.26 -13.08 -39.63
C GLN A 19 -16.12 -12.37 -38.28
N SER A 20 -17.01 -11.43 -37.98
CA SER A 20 -17.09 -10.78 -36.68
C SER A 20 -17.97 -11.61 -35.74
N THR A 21 -17.41 -12.11 -34.64
CA THR A 21 -18.19 -12.68 -33.55
C THR A 21 -18.51 -11.58 -32.53
N VAL A 22 -19.79 -11.28 -32.33
CA VAL A 22 -20.24 -10.33 -31.29
C VAL A 22 -20.55 -11.13 -30.03
N LEU A 23 -19.93 -10.75 -28.90
CA LEU A 23 -20.13 -11.40 -27.61
C LEU A 23 -20.89 -10.43 -26.69
N ASP A 24 -22.19 -10.66 -26.50
CA ASP A 24 -23.01 -9.87 -25.57
C ASP A 24 -22.87 -10.40 -24.15
N LEU A 25 -22.35 -9.57 -23.25
CA LEU A 25 -22.20 -9.85 -21.83
C LEU A 25 -23.28 -9.09 -21.03
N ALA A 26 -24.36 -9.77 -20.66
CA ALA A 26 -25.34 -9.25 -19.71
C ALA A 26 -24.98 -9.71 -18.29
N VAL A 27 -24.56 -8.76 -17.43
CA VAL A 27 -24.30 -9.03 -16.01
C VAL A 27 -25.56 -8.71 -15.20
N SER A 28 -26.23 -9.75 -14.70
CA SER A 28 -27.32 -9.64 -13.71
C SER A 28 -26.79 -9.99 -12.31
N GLN A 29 -27.31 -9.32 -11.28
CA GLN A 29 -26.80 -9.34 -9.90
C GLN A 29 -26.96 -10.69 -9.15
N ASP A 30 -27.46 -11.75 -9.78
CA ASP A 30 -27.52 -13.10 -9.20
C ASP A 30 -26.93 -14.13 -10.19
N THR A 31 -25.75 -14.66 -9.88
CA THR A 31 -24.82 -15.24 -10.87
C THR A 31 -25.15 -16.68 -11.27
N MET A 32 -25.78 -16.84 -12.44
CA MET A 32 -25.52 -17.94 -13.40
C MET A 32 -25.18 -17.27 -14.73
N ILE A 33 -23.92 -17.38 -15.16
CA ILE A 33 -23.46 -16.81 -16.44
C ILE A 33 -23.88 -17.77 -17.55
N THR A 34 -24.85 -17.36 -18.37
CA THR A 34 -25.30 -18.15 -19.54
C THR A 34 -24.70 -17.53 -20.80
N PHE A 35 -23.92 -18.32 -21.55
CA PHE A 35 -23.36 -17.89 -22.84
C PHE A 35 -24.31 -18.28 -23.97
N GLN A 36 -24.79 -17.31 -24.76
CA GLN A 36 -25.42 -17.57 -26.06
C GLN A 36 -24.54 -17.06 -27.18
N LEU A 37 -24.31 -17.90 -28.20
CA LEU A 37 -23.66 -17.52 -29.45
C LEU A 37 -24.75 -17.26 -30.48
N ASN A 38 -24.94 -16.02 -30.92
CA ASN A 38 -25.82 -15.69 -32.03
C ASN A 38 -25.01 -15.64 -33.32
N GLY A 39 -25.25 -16.60 -34.22
CA GLY A 39 -24.78 -16.54 -35.60
C GLY A 39 -25.59 -15.49 -36.37
N GLY A 40 -24.92 -14.62 -37.11
CA GLY A 40 -25.57 -13.57 -37.90
C GLY A 40 -26.36 -14.16 -39.07
N ASP A 41 -27.64 -13.82 -39.16
CA ASP A 41 -28.55 -14.26 -40.20
C ASP A 41 -28.25 -13.55 -41.52
N GLY A 42 -27.73 -14.32 -42.48
CA GLY A 42 -27.83 -14.01 -43.91
C GLY A 42 -29.24 -14.31 -44.40
N GLU A 43 -29.77 -13.37 -45.18
CA GLU A 43 -31.03 -13.37 -45.92
C GLU A 43 -31.45 -14.76 -46.45
N ALA A 44 -32.56 -15.29 -45.92
CA ALA A 44 -33.19 -16.51 -46.42
C ALA A 44 -34.53 -16.17 -47.07
N ASP A 45 -34.50 -16.18 -48.40
CA ASP A 45 -35.64 -16.19 -49.31
C ASP A 45 -36.60 -17.33 -48.97
N ASP A 46 -37.88 -17.01 -49.00
CA ASP A 46 -39.02 -17.90 -48.76
C ASP A 46 -39.09 -18.98 -49.85
N LYS A 47 -38.63 -20.19 -49.53
CA LYS A 47 -39.01 -21.41 -50.27
C LYS A 47 -39.18 -22.60 -49.35
N HIS A 48 -40.44 -22.82 -49.03
CA HIS A 48 -40.99 -24.05 -48.48
C HIS A 48 -40.58 -25.26 -49.35
N THR A 49 -39.78 -26.17 -48.82
CA THR A 49 -39.67 -27.55 -49.32
C THR A 49 -39.42 -28.49 -48.15
N THR A 50 -40.43 -29.30 -47.86
CA THR A 50 -40.39 -30.44 -46.94
C THR A 50 -39.46 -31.52 -47.50
N ALA A 51 -38.38 -31.83 -46.79
CA ALA A 51 -37.62 -33.06 -46.97
C ALA A 51 -37.44 -33.72 -45.59
N GLN A 52 -38.27 -34.73 -45.35
CA GLN A 52 -38.11 -35.71 -44.29
C GLN A 52 -36.86 -36.53 -44.63
N GLY A 53 -35.78 -36.33 -43.89
CA GLY A 53 -34.55 -37.10 -44.00
C GLY A 53 -34.04 -37.39 -42.59
N ASP A 54 -34.08 -38.65 -42.21
CA ASP A 54 -33.56 -39.15 -40.95
C ASP A 54 -32.05 -38.88 -40.88
N ILE A 55 -31.62 -38.01 -39.97
CA ILE A 55 -30.21 -37.84 -39.63
C ILE A 55 -29.98 -38.68 -38.36
N GLU A 56 -29.68 -39.96 -38.54
CA GLU A 56 -28.87 -40.69 -37.57
C GLU A 56 -27.51 -40.00 -37.54
N GLU A 57 -27.31 -39.09 -36.57
CA GLU A 57 -25.99 -38.50 -36.35
C GLU A 57 -25.13 -39.56 -35.68
N ASP A 58 -24.32 -40.21 -36.51
CA ASP A 58 -23.31 -41.20 -36.16
C ASP A 58 -22.22 -40.54 -35.30
N VAL A 59 -22.36 -40.65 -33.97
CA VAL A 59 -21.40 -40.11 -32.98
C VAL A 59 -20.07 -40.90 -33.00
N HIS A 60 -19.88 -41.88 -33.89
CA HIS A 60 -18.76 -42.81 -33.82
C HIS A 60 -17.49 -42.43 -34.61
N ASP A 61 -17.48 -41.35 -35.40
CA ASP A 61 -16.36 -41.07 -36.33
C ASP A 61 -15.75 -39.66 -36.24
N THR A 62 -15.84 -38.98 -35.09
CA THR A 62 -15.00 -37.79 -34.87
C THR A 62 -13.53 -38.20 -34.72
N PRO A 63 -12.61 -37.73 -35.58
CA PRO A 63 -11.21 -38.13 -35.52
C PRO A 63 -10.60 -37.70 -34.17
N PRO A 64 -9.75 -38.52 -33.52
CA PRO A 64 -9.19 -38.23 -32.19
C PRO A 64 -8.52 -36.85 -32.07
N ASN A 65 -7.95 -36.38 -33.19
CA ASN A 65 -7.29 -35.08 -33.28
C ASN A 65 -8.28 -33.91 -33.17
N LEU A 66 -9.53 -34.07 -33.61
CA LEU A 66 -10.54 -33.02 -33.56
C LEU A 66 -11.03 -32.81 -32.12
N ILE A 67 -11.29 -33.88 -31.37
CA ILE A 67 -11.64 -33.81 -29.94
C ILE A 67 -10.50 -33.20 -29.12
N LEU A 68 -9.26 -33.60 -29.41
CA LEU A 68 -8.08 -33.04 -28.74
C LEU A 68 -7.90 -31.54 -29.06
N ASN A 69 -8.09 -31.14 -30.32
CA ASN A 69 -8.00 -29.75 -30.74
C ASN A 69 -9.11 -28.89 -30.14
N MET A 70 -10.34 -29.39 -30.09
CA MET A 70 -11.45 -28.71 -29.41
C MET A 70 -11.15 -28.55 -27.91
N ALA A 71 -10.73 -29.62 -27.22
CA ALA A 71 -10.35 -29.56 -25.80
C ALA A 71 -9.20 -28.56 -25.55
N LEU A 72 -8.17 -28.52 -26.40
CA LEU A 72 -7.08 -27.56 -26.30
C LEU A 72 -7.55 -26.10 -26.52
N ASN A 73 -8.50 -25.90 -27.43
CA ASN A 73 -9.06 -24.58 -27.73
C ASN A 73 -9.97 -24.05 -26.62
N PHE A 74 -10.59 -24.93 -25.82
CA PHE A 74 -11.30 -24.53 -24.58
C PHE A 74 -10.36 -24.36 -23.38
N LEU A 75 -9.28 -25.15 -23.30
CA LEU A 75 -8.35 -25.10 -22.17
C LEU A 75 -7.51 -23.81 -22.15
N LYS A 76 -7.11 -23.29 -23.31
CA LYS A 76 -6.33 -22.04 -23.44
C LYS A 76 -7.04 -20.79 -22.89
N PRO A 77 -8.28 -20.43 -23.30
CA PRO A 77 -8.97 -19.27 -22.77
C PRO A 77 -9.30 -19.44 -21.28
N THR A 78 -9.61 -20.66 -20.84
CA THR A 78 -9.87 -20.96 -19.42
C THR A 78 -8.61 -20.74 -18.57
N LEU A 79 -7.45 -21.24 -19.02
CA LEU A 79 -6.17 -21.02 -18.33
C LEU A 79 -5.78 -19.55 -18.34
N PHE A 80 -6.02 -18.83 -19.44
CA PHE A 80 -5.80 -17.38 -19.54
C PHE A 80 -6.67 -16.61 -18.54
N LEU A 81 -7.97 -16.91 -18.47
CA LEU A 81 -8.89 -16.33 -17.49
C LEU A 81 -8.45 -16.63 -16.04
N LEU A 82 -7.97 -17.84 -15.78
CA LEU A 82 -7.50 -18.24 -14.45
C LEU A 82 -6.21 -17.50 -14.06
N VAL A 83 -5.30 -17.25 -15.02
CA VAL A 83 -4.12 -16.41 -14.83
C VAL A 83 -4.50 -14.94 -14.59
N VAL A 84 -5.47 -14.40 -15.34
CA VAL A 84 -5.97 -13.02 -15.14
C VAL A 84 -6.69 -12.87 -13.79
N ALA A 85 -7.48 -13.86 -13.37
CA ALA A 85 -8.10 -13.88 -12.05
C ALA A 85 -7.03 -13.97 -10.93
N PHE A 86 -5.97 -14.75 -11.14
CA PHE A 86 -4.87 -14.86 -10.19
C PHE A 86 -4.05 -13.56 -10.11
N THR A 87 -3.82 -12.86 -11.22
CA THR A 87 -3.08 -11.58 -11.21
C THR A 87 -3.90 -10.42 -10.64
N THR A 88 -5.22 -10.39 -10.85
CA THR A 88 -6.10 -9.37 -10.24
C THR A 88 -6.38 -9.61 -8.75
N SER A 89 -6.16 -10.84 -8.24
CA SER A 89 -6.28 -11.16 -6.81
C SER A 89 -5.15 -10.58 -5.93
N GLN A 90 -4.07 -10.09 -6.53
CA GLN A 90 -2.97 -9.45 -5.81
C GLN A 90 -3.29 -7.96 -5.57
N MET A 91 -4.33 -7.68 -4.79
CA MET A 91 -4.52 -6.34 -4.24
C MET A 91 -3.37 -6.05 -3.26
N VAL A 92 -2.34 -5.35 -3.74
CA VAL A 92 -1.26 -4.85 -2.90
C VAL A 92 -1.85 -3.74 -2.02
N TYR A 93 -2.19 -4.07 -0.79
CA TYR A 93 -2.57 -3.06 0.20
C TYR A 93 -1.32 -2.29 0.60
N ALA A 94 -1.26 -1.03 0.16
CA ALA A 94 -0.20 -0.12 0.57
C ALA A 94 -0.45 0.45 1.98
N SER A 95 -1.58 0.18 2.63
CA SER A 95 -1.98 0.65 3.96
C SER A 95 -2.18 -0.51 4.93
N ASP A 96 -2.43 -0.19 6.21
CA ASP A 96 -2.93 -1.18 7.15
C ASP A 96 -4.23 -1.81 6.61
N PRO A 97 -4.46 -3.12 6.81
CA PRO A 97 -5.67 -3.78 6.33
C PRO A 97 -6.91 -3.26 7.05
N ASP A 98 -7.99 -3.04 6.31
CA ASP A 98 -9.30 -2.77 6.91
C ASP A 98 -9.81 -4.03 7.63
N ILE A 99 -10.43 -3.83 8.78
CA ILE A 99 -11.09 -4.89 9.54
C ILE A 99 -12.58 -4.97 9.20
N ILE A 100 -13.14 -6.18 9.32
CA ILE A 100 -14.57 -6.45 9.10
C ILE A 100 -15.37 -6.54 10.40
N SER A 101 -14.74 -6.25 11.53
CA SER A 101 -15.34 -6.14 12.86
C SER A 101 -15.08 -4.74 13.43
N ASP A 102 -15.80 -4.35 14.48
CA ASP A 102 -15.61 -3.02 15.08
C ASP A 102 -14.19 -2.84 15.67
N PHE A 103 -13.64 -3.91 16.26
CA PHE A 103 -12.29 -3.94 16.84
C PHE A 103 -11.74 -5.37 16.89
N ILE A 104 -10.43 -5.50 17.11
CA ILE A 104 -9.74 -6.78 17.30
C ILE A 104 -9.35 -6.93 18.78
N ILE A 105 -9.65 -8.10 19.35
CA ILE A 105 -9.23 -8.49 20.69
C ILE A 105 -8.05 -9.47 20.56
N PRO A 106 -6.89 -9.20 21.21
CA PRO A 106 -5.78 -10.16 21.22
C PRO A 106 -6.20 -11.50 21.84
N ALA A 107 -5.72 -12.61 21.27
CA ALA A 107 -6.11 -13.97 21.70
C ALA A 107 -5.88 -14.25 23.21
N ASN A 108 -4.98 -13.50 23.85
CA ASN A 108 -4.64 -13.64 25.27
C ASN A 108 -5.34 -12.63 26.19
N ALA A 109 -6.27 -11.82 25.66
CA ALA A 109 -7.00 -10.84 26.46
C ALA A 109 -8.08 -11.52 27.33
N SER A 110 -8.36 -10.92 28.48
CA SER A 110 -9.51 -11.28 29.33
C SER A 110 -10.80 -11.27 28.50
N THR A 111 -11.72 -12.19 28.80
CA THR A 111 -13.05 -12.23 28.17
C THR A 111 -13.92 -11.02 28.51
N PHE A 112 -13.55 -10.26 29.55
CA PHE A 112 -14.20 -9.02 29.92
C PHE A 112 -13.43 -7.82 29.35
N ILE A 113 -14.01 -7.20 28.31
CA ILE A 113 -13.51 -5.97 27.68
C ILE A 113 -14.37 -4.79 28.14
N ASP A 114 -13.72 -3.72 28.58
CA ASP A 114 -14.35 -2.46 28.95
C ASP A 114 -13.57 -1.26 28.40
N GLY A 115 -13.93 -0.04 28.82
CA GLY A 115 -13.27 1.19 28.37
C GLY A 115 -11.76 1.24 28.67
N ALA A 116 -11.25 0.44 29.62
CA ALA A 116 -9.82 0.41 29.91
C ALA A 116 -9.00 -0.18 28.75
N PHE A 117 -9.56 -1.16 28.02
CA PHE A 117 -8.91 -1.72 26.82
C PHE A 117 -8.68 -0.64 25.75
N PHE A 118 -9.65 0.25 25.57
CA PHE A 118 -9.62 1.34 24.59
C PHE A 118 -8.94 2.62 25.12
N THR A 119 -8.28 2.57 26.28
CA THR A 119 -7.66 3.76 26.89
C THR A 119 -6.16 3.59 27.01
N TYR A 120 -5.39 4.40 26.27
CA TYR A 120 -3.94 4.50 26.48
C TYR A 120 -3.60 5.65 27.43
N THR A 121 -2.95 5.33 28.55
CA THR A 121 -2.56 6.32 29.57
C THR A 121 -1.06 6.62 29.59
N GLY A 122 -0.26 5.98 28.72
CA GLY A 122 1.19 6.11 28.69
C GLY A 122 1.72 7.50 28.31
N LEU A 123 0.86 8.40 27.80
CA LEU A 123 1.21 9.78 27.47
C LEU A 123 0.96 10.77 28.63
N ARG A 124 0.38 10.33 29.76
CA ARG A 124 0.15 11.20 30.91
C ARG A 124 1.48 11.77 31.44
N GLY A 125 1.54 13.09 31.60
CA GLY A 125 2.72 13.78 32.12
C GLY A 125 3.90 13.86 31.15
N VAL A 126 3.73 13.47 29.88
CA VAL A 126 4.76 13.66 28.85
C VAL A 126 4.79 15.11 28.39
N VAL A 127 3.63 15.66 28.00
CA VAL A 127 3.49 17.05 27.58
C VAL A 127 3.86 18.00 28.73
N GLY A 128 4.66 19.02 28.44
CA GLY A 128 5.15 20.00 29.42
C GLY A 128 6.38 19.55 30.21
N THR A 129 6.98 18.40 29.87
CA THR A 129 8.30 18.01 30.39
C THR A 129 9.39 18.26 29.34
N THR A 130 10.62 18.45 29.77
CA THR A 130 11.77 18.63 28.89
C THR A 130 12.84 17.58 29.19
N PRO A 131 13.00 16.55 28.34
CA PRO A 131 14.06 15.57 28.49
C PRO A 131 15.44 16.18 28.12
N PRO A 132 16.55 15.63 28.65
CA PRO A 132 17.90 16.14 28.36
C PRO A 132 18.36 15.90 26.91
N ALA A 133 17.70 14.99 26.20
CA ALA A 133 17.93 14.67 24.79
C ALA A 133 16.58 14.54 24.07
N PHE A 134 16.60 14.60 22.74
CA PHE A 134 15.39 14.35 21.94
C PHE A 134 14.76 13.02 22.35
N LYS A 135 13.44 13.04 22.62
CA LYS A 135 12.69 11.87 23.05
C LYS A 135 11.37 11.78 22.28
N VAL A 136 11.04 10.55 21.90
CA VAL A 136 9.74 10.21 21.32
C VAL A 136 9.04 9.25 22.28
N THR A 137 7.81 9.60 22.68
CA THR A 137 6.93 8.68 23.42
C THR A 137 5.80 8.26 22.50
N LYS A 138 5.69 6.97 22.21
CA LYS A 138 4.79 6.41 21.19
C LYS A 138 3.51 5.86 21.81
N ALA A 139 2.44 5.93 21.04
CA ALA A 139 1.22 5.16 21.19
C ALA A 139 0.95 4.48 19.85
N SER A 140 1.74 3.44 19.54
CA SER A 140 1.57 2.57 18.37
C SER A 140 0.93 1.26 18.78
N LEU A 141 0.67 0.37 17.81
CA LEU A 141 0.18 -0.99 18.06
C LEU A 141 0.98 -1.72 19.14
N ALA A 142 2.29 -1.48 19.22
CA ALA A 142 3.17 -2.12 20.20
C ALA A 142 2.86 -1.69 21.65
N GLU A 143 2.46 -0.43 21.87
CA GLU A 143 2.15 0.11 23.19
C GLU A 143 0.66 0.09 23.51
N PHE A 144 -0.19 0.17 22.48
CA PHE A 144 -1.63 0.30 22.59
C PHE A 144 -2.34 -0.71 21.66
N PRO A 145 -2.59 -1.94 22.14
CA PRO A 145 -3.14 -3.02 21.32
C PRO A 145 -4.51 -2.75 20.70
N ALA A 146 -5.31 -1.84 21.26
CA ALA A 146 -6.62 -1.48 20.70
C ALA A 146 -6.51 -0.73 19.35
N LEU A 147 -5.30 -0.34 18.93
CA LEU A 147 -5.05 0.22 17.60
C LEU A 147 -5.02 -0.83 16.49
N ASP A 148 -5.06 -2.13 16.83
CA ASP A 148 -5.07 -3.20 15.84
C ASP A 148 -6.29 -3.08 14.91
N GLY A 149 -6.02 -2.99 13.61
CA GLY A 149 -7.04 -2.76 12.59
C GLY A 149 -7.63 -1.34 12.50
N GLN A 150 -7.12 -0.37 13.27
CA GLN A 150 -7.66 1.01 13.30
C GLN A 150 -6.89 2.00 12.42
N SER A 151 -5.78 1.57 11.81
CA SER A 151 -5.01 2.37 10.85
C SER A 151 -4.52 3.72 11.40
N VAL A 152 -4.32 3.84 12.71
CA VAL A 152 -3.88 5.09 13.35
C VAL A 152 -2.91 4.83 14.49
N SER A 153 -1.92 5.72 14.64
CA SER A 153 -1.09 5.80 15.84
C SER A 153 -0.68 7.24 16.13
N LEU A 154 -0.12 7.45 17.33
CA LEU A 154 0.31 8.77 17.80
C LEU A 154 1.73 8.72 18.37
N ALA A 155 2.44 9.83 18.33
CA ALA A 155 3.65 10.04 19.12
C ALA A 155 3.69 11.47 19.68
N VAL A 156 4.28 11.63 20.86
CA VAL A 156 4.68 12.92 21.42
C VAL A 156 6.19 13.05 21.26
N LEU A 157 6.62 14.12 20.59
CA LEU A 157 8.01 14.44 20.32
C LEU A 157 8.43 15.60 21.22
N GLN A 158 9.55 15.42 21.93
CA GLN A 158 10.07 16.41 22.86
C GLN A 158 11.51 16.75 22.50
N PHE A 159 11.75 18.02 22.22
CA PHE A 159 13.04 18.55 21.78
C PHE A 159 13.61 19.47 22.87
N PRO A 160 14.75 19.14 23.50
CA PRO A 160 15.49 20.15 24.23
C PRO A 160 15.94 21.27 23.28
N ALA A 161 16.44 22.37 23.84
CA ALA A 161 17.09 23.41 23.06
C ALA A 161 18.20 22.83 22.16
N GLY A 162 18.20 23.16 20.88
CA GLY A 162 19.13 22.58 19.90
C GLY A 162 18.88 21.09 19.57
N GLY A 163 17.78 20.50 20.05
CA GLY A 163 17.47 19.09 19.84
C GLY A 163 17.12 18.79 18.37
N VAL A 164 17.57 17.63 17.88
CA VAL A 164 17.32 17.17 16.51
C VAL A 164 16.63 15.81 16.51
N ASN A 165 15.61 15.67 15.68
CA ASN A 165 15.17 14.38 15.16
C ASN A 165 15.81 14.22 13.78
N PRO A 166 16.86 13.36 13.66
CA PRO A 166 17.66 13.29 12.45
C PRO A 166 16.84 12.85 11.24
N PRO A 167 17.35 13.02 10.00
CA PRO A 167 16.68 12.53 8.80
C PRO A 167 16.21 11.08 8.94
N HIS A 168 14.91 10.85 8.74
CA HIS A 168 14.26 9.55 8.88
C HIS A 168 13.07 9.43 7.93
N THR A 169 12.51 8.23 7.84
CA THR A 169 11.28 7.96 7.07
C THR A 169 10.35 6.98 7.80
N HIS A 170 9.07 7.10 7.49
CA HIS A 170 7.99 6.21 7.91
C HIS A 170 7.54 5.37 6.70
N PRO A 171 7.99 4.11 6.56
CA PRO A 171 7.73 3.33 5.34
C PRO A 171 6.25 2.99 5.15
N ARG A 172 5.46 2.96 6.24
CA ARG A 172 4.07 2.54 6.21
C ARG A 172 3.07 3.67 6.43
N SER A 173 3.51 4.90 6.70
CA SER A 173 2.58 5.98 7.00
C SER A 173 3.06 7.36 6.54
N ALA A 174 2.11 8.22 6.22
CA ALA A 174 2.34 9.66 6.27
C ALA A 174 2.29 10.13 7.73
N GLU A 175 2.97 11.23 8.04
CA GLU A 175 2.98 11.81 9.39
C GLU A 175 2.39 13.22 9.35
N LEU A 176 1.43 13.47 10.22
CA LEU A 176 0.86 14.80 10.44
C LEU A 176 1.32 15.34 11.80
N LEU A 177 2.25 16.29 11.77
CA LEU A 177 2.85 16.92 12.95
C LEU A 177 2.03 18.16 13.34
N PHE A 178 1.79 18.34 14.63
CA PHE A 178 1.18 19.54 15.23
C PHE A 178 2.05 20.05 16.38
N VAL A 179 2.47 21.32 16.33
CA VAL A 179 3.33 21.91 17.37
C VAL A 179 2.49 22.35 18.56
N ILE A 180 2.86 21.90 19.75
CA ILE A 180 2.16 22.18 21.01
C ILE A 180 2.98 23.01 21.99
N GLU A 181 4.26 23.24 21.72
CA GLU A 181 5.15 24.10 22.52
C GLU A 181 6.35 24.54 21.69
N GLY A 182 6.80 25.79 21.85
CA GLY A 182 8.02 26.29 21.23
C GLY A 182 7.90 26.51 19.72
N SER A 183 8.99 26.26 19.00
CA SER A 183 9.09 26.39 17.55
C SER A 183 10.00 25.30 16.99
N LEU A 184 9.67 24.79 15.80
CA LEU A 184 10.43 23.72 15.14
C LEU A 184 10.70 24.08 13.70
N GLU A 185 11.96 23.99 13.29
CA GLU A 185 12.31 23.88 11.88
C GLU A 185 12.03 22.44 11.43
N VAL A 186 11.29 22.29 10.35
CA VAL A 186 10.92 20.98 9.78
C VAL A 186 11.18 20.96 8.30
N GLY A 187 11.41 19.78 7.73
CA GLY A 187 11.42 19.65 6.29
C GLY A 187 11.43 18.22 5.79
N PHE A 188 11.06 18.06 4.52
CA PHE A 188 11.16 16.79 3.80
C PHE A 188 11.78 17.00 2.42
N VAL A 189 12.30 15.91 1.86
CA VAL A 189 12.90 15.88 0.53
C VAL A 189 12.06 14.99 -0.39
N ASP A 190 11.66 15.53 -1.55
CA ASP A 190 10.92 14.76 -2.56
C ASP A 190 11.83 13.89 -3.43
N THR A 191 11.22 13.11 -4.32
CA THR A 191 11.94 12.19 -5.23
C THR A 191 12.76 12.91 -6.31
N LYS A 192 12.62 14.23 -6.45
CA LYS A 192 13.45 15.09 -7.31
C LYS A 192 14.58 15.75 -6.53
N ASN A 193 14.77 15.39 -5.26
CA ASN A 193 15.73 15.99 -4.33
C ASN A 193 15.45 17.47 -4.03
N VAL A 194 14.19 17.90 -4.12
CA VAL A 194 13.79 19.24 -3.68
C VAL A 194 13.47 19.22 -2.20
N LEU A 195 14.10 20.12 -1.44
CA LEU A 195 13.83 20.34 -0.03
C LEU A 195 12.64 21.29 0.14
N TYR A 196 11.64 20.86 0.90
CA TYR A 196 10.54 21.70 1.38
C TYR A 196 10.71 21.86 2.88
N THR A 197 10.87 23.10 3.35
CA THR A 197 11.16 23.42 4.75
C THR A 197 10.30 24.57 5.25
N GLN A 198 10.02 24.58 6.55
CA GLN A 198 9.30 25.66 7.23
C GLN A 198 9.73 25.74 8.70
N ILE A 199 9.69 26.95 9.27
CA ILE A 199 9.74 27.15 10.72
C ILE A 199 8.31 27.24 11.24
N LEU A 200 7.90 26.25 12.03
CA LEU A 200 6.59 26.14 12.66
C LEU A 200 6.59 26.81 14.04
N GLN A 201 5.45 27.37 14.41
CA GLN A 201 5.16 27.91 15.75
C GLN A 201 4.05 27.10 16.42
N LEU A 202 3.80 27.40 17.70
CA LEU A 202 2.67 26.83 18.45
C LEU A 202 1.36 26.92 17.65
N GLY A 203 0.71 25.78 17.44
CA GLY A 203 -0.55 25.68 16.70
C GLY A 203 -0.40 25.40 15.21
N ASP A 204 0.81 25.43 14.66
CA ASP A 204 1.04 25.08 13.26
C ASP A 204 1.05 23.55 13.05
N MET A 205 0.66 23.16 11.83
CA MET A 205 0.70 21.78 11.36
C MET A 205 1.63 21.64 10.16
N PHE A 206 2.24 20.46 10.00
CA PHE A 206 3.02 20.12 8.82
C PHE A 206 2.85 18.64 8.46
N ILE A 207 2.72 18.36 7.17
CA ILE A 207 2.54 17.01 6.64
C ILE A 207 3.86 16.49 6.07
N PHE A 208 4.28 15.31 6.50
CA PHE A 208 5.35 14.55 5.88
C PHE A 208 4.73 13.42 5.04
N PRO A 209 4.81 13.49 3.70
CA PRO A 209 4.26 12.45 2.85
C PRO A 209 4.90 11.09 3.11
N LYS A 210 4.09 10.03 2.98
CA LYS A 210 4.49 8.65 3.26
C LYS A 210 5.80 8.27 2.57
N GLY A 211 6.72 7.69 3.34
CA GLY A 211 7.98 7.17 2.82
C GLY A 211 9.05 8.22 2.48
N LEU A 212 8.75 9.52 2.51
CA LEU A 212 9.75 10.55 2.22
C LEU A 212 10.67 10.80 3.41
N VAL A 213 11.94 11.08 3.11
CA VAL A 213 12.93 11.45 4.13
C VAL A 213 12.60 12.85 4.66
N HIS A 214 12.51 12.97 5.97
CA HIS A 214 12.20 14.22 6.65
C HIS A 214 12.91 14.33 8.01
N PHE A 215 12.89 15.52 8.59
CA PHE A 215 13.56 15.84 9.85
C PHE A 215 12.80 16.92 10.62
N GLN A 216 13.13 17.05 11.91
CA GLN A 216 12.73 18.18 12.73
C GLN A 216 13.92 18.66 13.58
N TYR A 217 14.01 19.96 13.78
CA TYR A 217 15.10 20.59 14.52
C TYR A 217 14.55 21.75 15.36
N ASN A 218 14.84 21.72 16.66
CA ASN A 218 14.63 22.87 17.53
C ASN A 218 15.84 23.80 17.43
N ALA A 219 15.77 24.79 16.52
CA ALA A 219 16.83 25.78 16.33
C ALA A 219 17.00 26.75 17.51
N ASN A 220 16.09 26.76 18.48
CA ASN A 220 16.21 27.62 19.65
C ASN A 220 17.28 27.07 20.62
N SER A 221 18.23 27.92 21.01
CA SER A 221 19.35 27.55 21.89
C SER A 221 19.03 27.56 23.39
N LYS A 222 17.81 27.95 23.78
CA LYS A 222 17.41 28.09 25.19
C LYS A 222 16.06 27.48 25.53
N VAL A 223 15.14 27.47 24.58
CA VAL A 223 13.74 27.10 24.82
C VAL A 223 13.49 25.71 24.20
N PRO A 224 12.88 24.78 24.95
CA PRO A 224 12.47 23.49 24.38
C PRO A 224 11.29 23.65 23.41
N ALA A 225 11.02 22.59 22.66
CA ALA A 225 9.85 22.51 21.80
C ALA A 225 9.21 21.12 21.91
N SER A 226 7.90 21.06 21.73
CA SER A 226 7.14 19.81 21.79
C SER A 226 6.12 19.76 20.65
N ALA A 227 5.91 18.58 20.09
CA ALA A 227 4.95 18.34 19.03
C ALA A 227 4.24 16.99 19.20
N ILE A 228 3.09 16.85 18.56
CA ILE A 228 2.34 15.61 18.47
C ILE A 228 2.31 15.20 17.00
N SER A 229 2.65 13.95 16.73
CA SER A 229 2.58 13.37 15.38
C SER A 229 1.48 12.31 15.34
N GLY A 230 0.55 12.47 14.40
CA GLY A 230 -0.41 11.43 14.02
C GLY A 230 0.05 10.68 12.78
N PHE A 231 -0.19 9.38 12.75
CA PHE A 231 0.18 8.52 11.62
C PHE A 231 -1.06 7.77 11.14
N GLY A 232 -1.27 7.70 9.82
CA GLY A 232 -2.29 6.85 9.18
C GLY A 232 -1.91 5.36 9.12
N SER A 233 -1.30 4.84 10.18
CA SER A 233 -1.01 3.41 10.39
C SER A 233 -0.82 3.19 11.88
N ALA A 234 -1.34 2.08 12.40
CA ALA A 234 -1.09 1.61 13.77
C ALA A 234 0.38 1.26 14.00
N ASN A 235 1.13 0.98 12.92
CA ASN A 235 2.55 0.70 12.95
C ASN A 235 3.26 1.39 11.78
N ALA A 236 3.45 2.71 11.85
CA ALA A 236 4.13 3.48 10.81
C ALA A 236 5.56 2.98 10.48
N GLY A 237 6.26 2.42 11.47
CA GLY A 237 7.68 2.08 11.42
C GLY A 237 8.56 3.32 11.37
N THR A 238 9.85 3.20 11.69
CA THR A 238 10.79 4.33 11.58
C THR A 238 12.12 3.82 11.06
N VAL A 239 12.64 4.46 10.03
CA VAL A 239 13.98 4.20 9.50
C VAL A 239 14.81 5.47 9.68
N SER A 240 15.74 5.45 10.63
CA SER A 240 16.70 6.54 10.82
C SER A 240 17.78 6.46 9.75
N VAL A 241 17.89 7.46 8.88
CA VAL A 241 18.86 7.44 7.78
C VAL A 241 20.30 7.33 8.32
N PRO A 242 20.75 8.14 9.30
CA PRO A 242 22.11 8.00 9.83
C PRO A 242 22.39 6.62 10.42
N ALA A 243 21.48 6.09 11.25
CA ALA A 243 21.71 4.80 11.91
C ALA A 243 21.67 3.63 10.91
N THR A 244 20.68 3.59 10.01
CA THR A 244 20.56 2.50 9.02
C THR A 244 21.74 2.46 8.05
N ILE A 245 22.30 3.62 7.67
CA ILE A 245 23.43 3.68 6.74
C ILE A 245 24.77 3.41 7.43
N PHE A 246 24.98 3.95 8.63
CA PHE A 246 26.32 3.98 9.24
C PHE A 246 26.44 3.15 10.54
N ALA A 247 25.35 2.80 11.21
CA ALA A 247 25.37 1.94 12.40
C ALA A 247 24.96 0.49 12.09
N THR A 248 25.24 0.04 10.87
CA THR A 248 24.98 -1.32 10.38
C THR A 248 26.24 -1.94 9.76
N ASN A 249 26.13 -3.20 9.32
CA ASN A 249 27.22 -3.95 8.73
C ASN A 249 27.41 -3.70 7.22
N ILE A 250 26.91 -2.58 6.68
CA ILE A 250 27.23 -2.19 5.30
C ILE A 250 28.73 -1.95 5.20
N ASP A 251 29.36 -2.59 4.22
CA ASP A 251 30.80 -2.52 3.97
C ASP A 251 31.28 -1.08 3.80
N ASP A 252 32.41 -0.75 4.44
CA ASP A 252 32.97 0.60 4.40
C ASP A 252 33.36 1.02 2.97
N GLY A 253 33.80 0.08 2.12
CA GLY A 253 34.13 0.32 0.73
C GLY A 253 32.88 0.61 -0.13
N ILE A 254 31.76 -0.05 0.14
CA ILE A 254 30.46 0.26 -0.48
C ILE A 254 30.01 1.68 -0.12
N LEU A 255 30.09 2.04 1.17
CA LEU A 255 29.72 3.37 1.63
C LEU A 255 30.67 4.43 1.07
N ALA A 256 31.98 4.19 1.07
CA ALA A 256 32.96 5.13 0.54
C ALA A 256 32.70 5.45 -0.94
N LYS A 257 32.42 4.42 -1.76
CA LYS A 257 32.04 4.59 -3.17
C LYS A 257 30.72 5.33 -3.32
N SER A 258 29.70 4.96 -2.54
CA SER A 258 28.36 5.57 -2.61
C SER A 258 28.37 7.06 -2.23
N PHE A 259 29.14 7.41 -1.20
CA PHE A 259 29.27 8.79 -0.70
C PHE A 259 30.40 9.58 -1.38
N LYS A 260 31.09 8.98 -2.37
CA LYS A 260 32.22 9.60 -3.09
C LYS A 260 33.32 10.13 -2.16
N THR A 261 33.69 9.31 -1.19
CA THR A 261 34.70 9.59 -0.16
C THR A 261 35.64 8.39 0.03
N ASP A 262 36.38 8.32 1.13
CA ASP A 262 37.28 7.24 1.49
C ASP A 262 36.81 6.45 2.72
N VAL A 263 37.38 5.25 2.90
CA VAL A 263 37.07 4.34 4.01
C VAL A 263 37.32 5.00 5.38
N ALA A 264 38.38 5.80 5.51
CA ALA A 264 38.72 6.45 6.77
C ALA A 264 37.63 7.46 7.19
N THR A 265 37.07 8.20 6.23
CA THR A 265 35.96 9.13 6.45
C THR A 265 34.70 8.38 6.87
N ILE A 266 34.37 7.27 6.21
CA ILE A 266 33.24 6.42 6.61
C ILE A 266 33.40 5.91 8.04
N GLN A 267 34.57 5.37 8.38
CA GLN A 267 34.85 4.87 9.72
C GLN A 267 34.75 5.98 10.79
N LYS A 268 35.17 7.20 10.45
CA LYS A 268 34.99 8.37 11.32
C LYS A 268 33.52 8.70 11.56
N ILE A 269 32.67 8.63 10.53
CA ILE A 269 31.21 8.83 10.67
C ILE A 269 30.61 7.72 11.54
N LYS A 270 30.93 6.45 11.26
CA LYS A 270 30.45 5.30 12.05
C LYS A 270 30.81 5.44 13.53
N ALA A 271 32.08 5.79 13.82
CA ALA A 271 32.55 5.99 15.19
C ALA A 271 31.82 7.13 15.93
N GLY A 272 31.38 8.18 15.20
CA GLY A 272 30.61 9.28 15.78
C GLY A 272 29.17 8.93 16.14
N LEU A 273 28.62 7.85 15.57
CA LEU A 273 27.25 7.37 15.82
C LEU A 273 27.17 6.26 16.88
N VAL A 274 28.30 5.67 17.25
CA VAL A 274 28.36 4.77 18.40
C VAL A 274 28.13 5.63 19.65
N VAL A 275 26.96 5.49 20.26
CA VAL A 275 26.66 6.09 21.56
C VAL A 275 27.77 5.67 22.52
N LYS A 276 28.51 6.64 23.07
CA LYS A 276 29.35 6.37 24.25
C LYS A 276 28.40 5.93 25.36
N ALA A 277 28.42 4.63 25.65
CA ALA A 277 27.72 4.04 26.79
C ALA A 277 28.15 4.70 28.10
#